data_AF-A0A919KKS4-F1
#
_entry.id   AF-A0A919KKS4-F1
#
_cell.length_a   1.000
_cell.length_b   1.000
_cell.length_c   1.000
_cell.angle_alpha   90.00
_cell.angle_beta   90.00
_cell.angle_gamma   90.00
#
_symmetry.space_group_name_H-M   'P 1'
#
loop_
_entity.id
_entity.type
_entity.pdbx_description
1 polymer ?
#
loop_
_entity_poly.entity_id
_entity_poly.type
_entity_poly.pdbx_seq_one_letter_code
_entity_poly.pdbx_strand_id
1 'polypeptide(L)'
;MFRKALENDNRICLCSFMTAEYDDLPENVRQEVRTFSDVHITWLAKVLASAGIVNPNIAKERAQAIYAAITGAQLMARGRSDLSLFDTLITSYRATGLLPA
;
A
#
# COMPACT_ATOMS: atom_id res chain seq x y z
N MET A 1 10.34 2.11 1.06
CA MET A 1 9.78 3.40 1.54
C MET A 1 8.86 3.19 2.74
N PHE A 2 7.85 2.32 2.64
CA PHE A 2 6.92 1.97 3.75
C PHE A 2 7.64 1.51 5.04
N ARG A 3 8.53 0.53 4.96
CA ARG A 3 9.37 0.09 6.09
C ARG A 3 10.20 1.21 6.72
N LYS A 4 10.87 2.02 5.88
CA LYS A 4 11.72 3.15 6.33
C LYS A 4 10.94 4.23 7.08
N ALA A 5 9.67 4.44 6.72
CA ALA A 5 8.82 5.37 7.47
C ALA A 5 8.55 4.87 8.89
N LEU A 6 8.34 3.56 9.07
CA LEU A 6 8.17 2.96 10.39
C LEU A 6 9.45 3.03 11.24
N GLU A 7 10.61 2.84 10.62
CA GLU A 7 11.92 3.02 11.30
C GLU A 7 12.12 4.46 11.79
N ASN A 8 11.56 5.43 11.05
CA ASN A 8 11.63 6.84 11.39
C ASN A 8 10.45 7.23 12.29
N ASP A 9 10.56 6.97 13.59
CA ASP A 9 9.57 7.31 14.63
C ASP A 9 8.18 6.71 14.38
N ASN A 10 8.10 5.48 13.88
CA ASN A 10 6.82 4.78 13.64
C ASN A 10 5.86 5.55 12.70
N ARG A 11 6.41 6.37 11.78
CA ARG A 11 5.62 7.18 10.84
C ARG A 11 5.02 6.33 9.72
N ILE A 12 3.92 6.82 9.17
CA ILE A 12 3.27 6.22 7.99
C ILE A 12 2.96 7.28 6.94
N CYS A 13 2.53 6.84 5.75
CA CYS A 13 2.05 7.74 4.71
C CYS A 13 0.87 8.57 5.23
N LEU A 14 0.92 9.89 5.00
CA LEU A 14 -0.15 10.80 5.39
C LEU A 14 -1.49 10.41 4.75
N CYS A 15 -1.50 10.06 3.46
CA CYS A 15 -2.70 9.61 2.78
C CYS A 15 -3.23 8.31 3.40
N SER A 16 -2.39 7.35 3.80
CA SER A 16 -2.84 6.13 4.49
C SER A 16 -3.48 6.43 5.84
N PHE A 17 -2.95 7.40 6.59
CA PHE A 17 -3.57 7.86 7.84
C PHE A 17 -4.92 8.53 7.57
N MET A 18 -4.97 9.47 6.61
CA MET A 18 -6.19 10.17 6.22
C MET A 18 -7.26 9.22 5.65
N THR A 19 -6.88 8.15 4.94
CA THR A 19 -7.84 7.13 4.48
C THR A 19 -8.55 6.44 5.64
N ALA A 20 -7.93 6.31 6.82
CA ALA A 20 -8.60 5.75 7.99
C ALA A 20 -9.64 6.71 8.59
N GLU A 21 -9.38 8.02 8.51
CA GLU A 21 -10.25 9.09 9.02
C GLU A 21 -11.14 9.69 7.92
N TYR A 22 -11.37 8.94 6.83
CA TYR A 22 -11.85 9.48 5.57
C TYR A 22 -13.20 10.22 5.67
N ASP A 23 -14.13 9.69 6.46
CA ASP A 23 -15.47 10.28 6.62
C ASP A 23 -15.43 11.65 7.32
N ASP A 24 -14.41 11.88 8.16
CA ASP A 24 -14.21 13.12 8.93
C ASP A 24 -13.41 14.19 8.16
N LEU A 25 -12.91 13.87 6.96
CA LEU A 25 -12.15 14.82 6.16
C LEU A 25 -13.04 15.82 5.40
N PRO A 26 -12.61 17.06 5.18
CA PRO A 26 -13.24 17.96 4.21
C PRO A 26 -13.27 17.35 2.80
N GLU A 27 -14.29 17.66 2.00
CA GLU A 27 -14.48 17.05 0.67
C GLU A 27 -13.26 17.23 -0.24
N ASN A 28 -12.65 18.41 -0.24
CA ASN A 28 -11.45 18.67 -1.03
C ASN A 28 -10.29 17.75 -0.62
N VAL A 29 -10.16 17.42 0.67
CA VAL A 29 -9.12 16.51 1.15
C VAL A 29 -9.46 15.07 0.78
N ARG A 30 -10.73 14.65 0.88
CA ARG A 30 -11.16 13.32 0.41
C ARG A 30 -10.83 13.11 -1.07
N GLN A 31 -11.03 14.12 -1.90
CA GLN A 31 -10.70 14.07 -3.32
C GLN A 31 -9.21 13.84 -3.56
N GLU A 32 -8.34 14.54 -2.82
CA GLU A 32 -6.88 14.36 -2.95
C GLU A 32 -6.42 13.00 -2.43
N VAL A 33 -6.99 12.51 -1.32
CA VAL A 33 -6.68 11.18 -0.78
C VAL A 33 -7.05 10.07 -1.79
N ARG A 34 -8.22 10.16 -2.43
CA ARG A 34 -8.62 9.23 -3.50
C ARG A 34 -7.64 9.31 -4.68
N THR A 35 -7.39 10.51 -5.18
CA THR A 35 -6.49 10.78 -6.31
C THR A 35 -5.09 10.22 -6.05
N PHE A 36 -4.56 10.41 -4.85
CA PHE A 36 -3.26 9.87 -4.45
C PHE A 36 -3.22 8.34 -4.61
N SER A 37 -4.22 7.62 -4.09
CA SER A 37 -4.28 6.17 -4.23
C SER A 37 -4.43 5.72 -5.69
N ASP A 38 -5.25 6.42 -6.48
CA ASP A 38 -5.48 6.10 -7.88
C ASP A 38 -4.21 6.26 -8.73
N VAL A 39 -3.41 7.30 -8.48
CA VAL A 39 -2.12 7.52 -9.15
C VAL A 39 -1.16 6.37 -8.85
N HIS A 40 -1.05 5.95 -7.58
CA HIS A 40 -0.15 4.86 -7.18
C HIS A 40 -0.58 3.52 -7.78
N ILE A 41 -1.88 3.21 -7.74
CA ILE A 41 -2.44 1.99 -8.30
C ILE A 41 -2.24 1.95 -9.82
N THR A 42 -2.51 3.06 -10.51
CA THR A 42 -2.36 3.16 -11.97
C THR A 42 -0.90 2.99 -12.38
N TRP A 43 0.02 3.65 -11.69
CA TRP A 43 1.45 3.48 -11.92
C TRP A 43 1.88 2.03 -11.69
N LEU A 44 1.47 1.42 -10.58
CA LEU A 44 1.83 0.05 -10.24
C LEU A 44 1.28 -0.95 -11.26
N ALA A 45 0.03 -0.79 -11.70
CA ALA A 45 -0.57 -1.64 -12.74
C ALA A 45 0.25 -1.60 -14.04
N LYS A 46 0.67 -0.39 -14.46
CA LYS A 46 1.53 -0.22 -15.63
C LYS A 46 2.86 -0.95 -15.46
N VAL A 47 3.52 -0.79 -14.32
CA VAL A 47 4.80 -1.45 -14.04
C VAL A 47 4.66 -2.97 -14.05
N LEU A 48 3.63 -3.51 -13.40
CA LEU A 48 3.38 -4.96 -13.34
C LEU A 48 3.14 -5.57 -14.73
N ALA A 49 2.34 -4.89 -15.56
CA ALA A 49 2.07 -5.33 -16.93
C ALA A 49 3.32 -5.23 -17.82
N SER A 50 4.05 -4.10 -17.77
CA SER A 50 5.28 -3.91 -18.56
C SER A 50 6.40 -4.88 -18.16
N ALA A 51 6.45 -5.30 -16.90
CA ALA A 51 7.41 -6.30 -16.43
C ALA A 51 7.01 -7.75 -16.76
N GLY A 52 5.84 -7.98 -17.36
CA GLY A 52 5.33 -9.32 -17.66
C GLY A 52 4.96 -10.14 -16.41
N ILE A 53 4.83 -9.49 -15.24
CA ILE A 53 4.49 -10.15 -13.97
C ILE A 53 3.03 -10.60 -13.97
N VAL A 54 2.15 -9.85 -14.62
CA VAL A 54 0.73 -10.18 -14.76
C VAL A 54 0.23 -9.88 -16.16
N ASN A 55 -0.86 -10.55 -16.55
CA ASN A 55 -1.59 -10.19 -17.75
C ASN A 55 -2.13 -8.74 -17.63
N PRO A 56 -1.97 -7.88 -18.65
CA PRO A 56 -2.50 -6.51 -18.63
C PRO A 56 -3.97 -6.40 -18.23
N ASN A 57 -4.80 -7.39 -18.59
CA ASN A 57 -6.23 -7.42 -18.27
C ASN A 57 -6.54 -7.49 -16.78
N ILE A 58 -5.60 -7.99 -15.96
CA ILE A 58 -5.77 -8.09 -14.49
C ILE A 58 -4.82 -7.17 -13.72
N ALA A 59 -4.06 -6.33 -14.42
CA ALA A 59 -2.96 -5.58 -13.83
C ALA A 59 -3.46 -4.55 -12.80
N LYS A 60 -4.66 -3.99 -13.02
CA LYS A 60 -5.27 -3.03 -12.11
C LYS A 60 -5.74 -3.70 -10.83
N GLU A 61 -6.48 -4.82 -10.89
CA GLU A 61 -6.91 -5.55 -9.69
C GLU A 61 -5.70 -6.03 -8.90
N ARG A 62 -4.65 -6.48 -9.59
CA ARG A 62 -3.41 -6.90 -8.94
C ARG A 62 -2.71 -5.74 -8.23
N ALA A 63 -2.60 -4.59 -8.88
CA ALA A 63 -2.00 -3.41 -8.30
C ALA A 63 -2.78 -2.94 -7.05
N GLN A 64 -4.11 -2.98 -7.09
CA GLN A 64 -4.96 -2.68 -5.93
C GLN A 64 -4.68 -3.63 -4.76
N ALA A 65 -4.63 -4.94 -5.02
CA ALA A 65 -4.35 -5.94 -4.00
C ALA A 65 -2.96 -5.73 -3.36
N ILE A 66 -1.94 -5.45 -4.18
CA ILE A 66 -0.58 -5.19 -3.69
C ILE A 66 -0.53 -3.89 -2.87
N TYR A 67 -1.16 -2.82 -3.37
CA TYR A 67 -1.19 -1.54 -2.68
C TYR A 67 -1.88 -1.67 -1.31
N ALA A 68 -3.06 -2.31 -1.27
CA ALA A 68 -3.81 -2.57 -0.04
C ALA A 68 -3.03 -3.45 0.96
N ALA A 69 -2.32 -4.47 0.47
CA ALA A 69 -1.53 -5.33 1.34
C ALA A 69 -0.36 -4.59 1.99
N ILE A 70 0.36 -3.75 1.23
CA ILE A 70 1.49 -2.98 1.75
C ILE A 70 1.01 -1.92 2.75
N THR A 71 -0.05 -1.18 2.44
CA THR A 71 -0.61 -0.17 3.37
C THR A 71 -1.18 -0.82 4.62
N GLY A 72 -1.87 -1.95 4.49
CA GLY A 72 -2.38 -2.74 5.60
C GLY A 72 -1.28 -3.29 6.50
N ALA A 73 -0.20 -3.82 5.93
CA ALA A 73 0.96 -4.26 6.70
C ALA A 73 1.61 -3.11 7.47
N GLN A 74 1.72 -1.93 6.85
CA GLN A 74 2.26 -0.75 7.50
C GLN A 74 1.37 -0.30 8.68
N LEU A 75 0.05 -0.31 8.49
CA LEU A 75 -0.92 0.05 9.54
C LEU A 75 -0.87 -0.95 10.71
N MET A 76 -0.81 -2.25 10.42
CA MET A 76 -0.72 -3.31 11.44
C MET A 76 0.53 -3.21 12.29
N ALA A 77 1.68 -2.93 11.66
CA ALA A 77 2.96 -2.71 12.33
C ALA A 77 2.93 -1.44 13.18
N ARG A 78 2.41 -0.32 12.63
CA ARG A 78 2.28 0.94 13.35
C ARG A 78 1.45 0.80 14.62
N GLY A 79 0.26 0.22 14.51
CA GLY A 79 -0.68 0.07 15.62
C GLY A 79 -0.13 -0.77 16.78
N ARG A 80 0.91 -1.57 16.53
CA ARG A 80 1.60 -2.41 17.53
C ARG A 80 2.99 -1.90 17.90
N SER A 81 3.45 -0.83 17.26
CA SER A 81 4.84 -0.36 17.32
C SER A 81 5.85 -1.51 17.08
N ASP A 82 5.51 -2.42 16.16
CA ASP A 82 6.28 -3.62 15.87
C ASP A 82 6.71 -3.62 14.40
N LEU A 83 7.96 -3.22 14.16
CA LEU A 83 8.55 -3.22 12.83
C LEU A 83 8.73 -4.65 12.28
N SER A 84 8.99 -5.63 13.14
CA SER A 84 9.22 -7.01 12.72
C SER A 84 7.96 -7.66 12.14
N LEU A 85 6.78 -7.21 12.59
CA LEU A 85 5.50 -7.59 12.01
C LEU A 85 5.38 -7.15 10.55
N PHE A 86 5.85 -5.94 10.19
CA PHE A 86 5.88 -5.51 8.79
C PHE A 86 6.72 -6.47 7.95
N ASP A 87 7.93 -6.80 8.42
CA ASP A 87 8.85 -7.70 7.71
C ASP A 87 8.27 -9.11 7.55
N THR A 88 7.59 -9.61 8.59
CA THR A 88 6.91 -10.90 8.58
C THR A 88 5.78 -10.93 7.54
N LEU A 89 4.95 -9.87 7.49
CA LEU A 89 3.85 -9.77 6.54
C LEU A 89 4.35 -9.67 5.09
N ILE A 90 5.38 -8.85 4.84
CA ILE A 90 5.99 -8.74 3.50
C ILE A 90 6.58 -10.08 3.05
N THR A 91 7.23 -10.81 3.96
CA THR A 91 7.76 -12.16 3.68
C THR A 91 6.63 -13.13 3.33
N SER A 92 5.54 -13.12 4.10
CA SER A 92 4.35 -13.94 3.85
C SER A 92 3.68 -13.61 2.52
N TYR A 93 3.56 -12.32 2.16
CA TYR A 93 2.98 -11.91 0.88
C TYR A 93 3.81 -12.38 -0.33
N ARG A 94 5.14 -12.44 -0.22
CA ARG A 94 5.98 -13.06 -1.26
C ARG A 94 5.77 -14.57 -1.33
N ALA A 95 5.80 -15.24 -0.17
CA ALA A 95 5.64 -16.70 -0.09
C ALA A 95 4.29 -17.19 -0.64
N THR A 96 3.23 -16.42 -0.42
CA THR A 96 1.87 -16.69 -0.95
C THR A 96 1.67 -16.20 -2.38
N GLY A 97 2.68 -15.58 -2.97
CA GLY A 97 2.65 -15.08 -4.34
C GLY A 97 1.73 -13.88 -4.51
N LEU A 98 1.47 -13.05 -3.49
CA LEU A 98 0.80 -11.75 -3.61
C LEU A 98 1.78 -10.67 -4.10
N LEU A 99 2.97 -10.64 -3.53
CA LEU A 99 4.09 -9.83 -4.02
C LEU A 99 4.96 -10.67 -4.97
N PRO A 100 5.50 -10.08 -6.05
CA PRO A 100 6.54 -10.72 -6.84
C PRO A 100 7.76 -11.07 -5.96
N ALA A 101 8.40 -12.20 -6.27
CA ALA A 101 9.61 -12.66 -5.60
C ALA A 101 10.78 -11.68 -5.78
#